data_AF-A0A2D5VH62-F1
#
_entry.id   AF-A0A2D5VH62-F1
#
_cell.length_a   1.000
_cell.length_b   1.000
_cell.length_c   1.000
_cell.angle_alpha   90.00
_cell.angle_beta   90.00
_cell.angle_gamma   90.00
#
_symmetry.space_group_name_H-M   'P 1'
#
loop_
_entity.id
_entity.type
_entity.pdbx_description
1 polymer ?
#
loop_
_entity_poly.entity_id
_entity_poly.type
_entity_poly.pdbx_seq_one_letter_code
_entity_poly.pdbx_strand_id
1 'polypeptide(L)'
;MKGISSIAAQHKVLSYATRNLLIEPDQLDQDIYLLNFENGTVDLRTVQIREHDQADNITKLAEYDYDKDASCPRWGQFLLEIMDNSEEMTDFLQLVSGYGATGSVREQALFMCYGAGSNGKSTFCETLLELISDYSESVTHDFFALNKTDTHMTAVADMVGKRFVIGSEFTGNRMNEPMIKRLTGGDTIKARRMRQDYFQLQANPFIFYPGQRQAKHCWH
;
A
#
# COMPACT_ATOMS: atom_id res chain seq x y z
N MET A 1 -13.29 -37.68 13.77
CA MET A 1 -12.55 -36.56 13.15
C MET A 1 -11.17 -36.48 13.78
N LYS A 2 -10.12 -36.90 13.08
CA LYS A 2 -8.73 -36.73 13.52
C LYS A 2 -8.03 -35.86 12.47
N GLY A 3 -7.55 -34.69 12.91
CA GLY A 3 -6.83 -33.73 12.08
C GLY A 3 -5.54 -34.33 11.54
N ILE A 4 -5.19 -33.92 10.33
CA ILE A 4 -3.96 -34.29 9.63
C ILE A 4 -2.80 -33.56 10.33
N SER A 5 -2.24 -34.16 11.38
CA SER A 5 -1.19 -33.58 12.23
C SER A 5 0.21 -34.12 11.90
N SER A 6 0.58 -34.16 10.62
CA SER A 6 1.90 -34.64 10.19
C SER A 6 2.50 -33.68 9.18
N ILE A 7 3.70 -33.18 9.48
CA ILE A 7 4.52 -32.32 8.61
C ILE A 7 4.71 -32.96 7.22
N ALA A 8 4.74 -34.30 7.15
CA ALA A 8 4.83 -35.03 5.88
C ALA A 8 3.56 -34.93 5.02
N ALA A 9 2.38 -34.78 5.64
CA ALA A 9 1.13 -34.56 4.92
C ALA A 9 1.04 -33.11 4.41
N GLN A 10 1.51 -32.13 5.19
CA GLN A 10 1.63 -30.74 4.75
C GLN A 10 2.64 -30.61 3.59
N HIS A 11 3.80 -31.26 3.67
CA HIS A 11 4.78 -31.32 2.58
C HIS A 11 4.23 -32.01 1.33
N LYS A 12 3.40 -33.06 1.47
CA LYS A 12 2.75 -33.71 0.33
C LYS A 12 1.74 -32.79 -0.35
N VAL A 13 0.87 -32.12 0.42
CA VAL A 13 -0.12 -31.17 -0.11
C VAL A 13 0.59 -29.99 -0.80
N LEU A 14 1.63 -29.42 -0.18
CA LEU A 14 2.47 -28.41 -0.80
C LEU A 14 3.10 -28.95 -2.08
N SER A 15 3.78 -30.10 -2.06
CA SER A 15 4.43 -30.67 -3.26
C SER A 15 3.47 -31.00 -4.40
N TYR A 16 2.21 -31.28 -4.10
CA TYR A 16 1.17 -31.56 -5.09
C TYR A 16 0.60 -30.28 -5.70
N ALA A 17 0.50 -29.21 -4.89
CA ALA A 17 0.17 -27.88 -5.36
C ALA A 17 1.32 -27.28 -6.20
N THR A 18 2.57 -27.40 -5.75
CA THR A 18 3.75 -26.86 -6.44
C THR A 18 4.03 -27.56 -7.78
N ARG A 19 3.60 -28.82 -7.97
CA ARG A 19 3.75 -29.53 -9.25
C ARG A 19 2.72 -29.16 -10.31
N ASN A 20 1.63 -28.50 -9.94
CA ASN A 20 0.56 -28.09 -10.88
C ASN A 20 0.43 -26.57 -11.03
N LEU A 21 1.17 -25.78 -10.23
CA LEU A 21 1.31 -24.35 -10.43
C LEU A 21 2.39 -24.10 -11.48
N LEU A 22 1.96 -23.82 -12.72
CA LEU A 22 2.83 -23.37 -13.82
C LEU A 22 3.26 -21.90 -13.65
N ILE A 23 2.88 -21.26 -12.54
CA ILE A 23 3.05 -19.83 -12.31
C ILE A 23 4.02 -19.66 -11.13
N GLU A 24 5.15 -19.04 -11.40
CA GLU A 24 6.13 -18.66 -10.39
C GLU A 24 5.61 -17.45 -9.58
N PRO A 25 5.96 -17.30 -8.29
CA PRO A 25 5.47 -16.20 -7.46
C PRO A 25 5.75 -14.79 -8.01
N ASP A 26 6.79 -14.63 -8.83
CA ASP A 26 7.16 -13.38 -9.50
C ASP A 26 6.32 -13.07 -10.75
N GLN A 27 5.41 -13.96 -11.13
CA GLN A 27 4.45 -13.75 -12.22
C GLN A 27 3.08 -13.29 -11.72
N LEU A 28 2.87 -13.29 -10.40
CA LEU A 28 1.65 -12.81 -9.75
C LEU A 28 1.67 -11.28 -9.63
N ASP A 29 0.48 -10.67 -9.74
CA ASP A 29 0.25 -9.23 -9.51
C ASP A 29 1.17 -8.28 -10.32
N GLN A 30 1.59 -8.65 -11.53
CA GLN A 30 2.59 -7.91 -12.30
C GLN A 30 2.09 -6.63 -12.97
N ASP A 31 0.84 -6.60 -13.46
CA ASP A 31 0.30 -5.39 -14.10
C ASP A 31 -0.28 -4.44 -13.04
N ILE A 32 0.50 -3.42 -12.69
CA ILE A 32 0.13 -2.40 -11.70
C ILE A 32 -1.12 -1.59 -12.08
N TYR A 33 -1.50 -1.58 -13.36
CA TYR A 33 -2.68 -0.85 -13.84
C TYR A 33 -3.96 -1.69 -13.82
N LEU A 34 -3.88 -2.99 -13.51
CA LEU A 34 -5.07 -3.82 -13.34
C LEU A 34 -5.48 -3.85 -11.87
N LEU A 35 -6.57 -3.19 -11.50
CA LEU A 35 -7.09 -3.17 -10.13
C LEU A 35 -8.32 -4.08 -10.04
N ASN A 36 -8.28 -5.07 -9.18
CA ASN A 36 -9.29 -6.11 -9.09
C ASN A 36 -10.32 -5.77 -8.01
N PHE A 37 -11.61 -5.80 -8.36
CA PHE A 37 -12.78 -5.52 -7.53
C PHE A 37 -13.70 -6.74 -7.47
N GLU A 38 -14.72 -6.78 -6.61
CA GLU A 38 -15.61 -7.96 -6.52
C GLU A 38 -16.37 -8.28 -7.82
N ASN A 39 -16.69 -7.25 -8.63
CA ASN A 39 -17.42 -7.37 -9.88
C ASN A 39 -16.55 -7.44 -11.15
N GLY A 40 -15.22 -7.42 -11.02
CA GLY A 40 -14.34 -7.51 -12.18
C GLY A 40 -12.99 -6.83 -12.01
N THR A 41 -12.20 -6.86 -13.08
CA THR A 41 -10.89 -6.21 -13.14
C THR A 41 -11.01 -4.89 -13.90
N VAL A 42 -10.59 -3.80 -13.27
CA VAL A 42 -10.53 -2.47 -13.88
C VAL A 42 -9.13 -2.22 -14.45
N ASP A 43 -9.05 -1.86 -15.73
CA ASP A 43 -7.82 -1.31 -16.31
C ASP A 43 -7.78 0.21 -16.07
N LEU A 44 -6.91 0.66 -15.15
CA LEU A 44 -6.75 2.06 -14.74
C LEU A 44 -6.26 2.98 -15.87
N ARG A 45 -5.72 2.44 -16.98
CA ARG A 45 -5.32 3.24 -18.15
C ARG A 45 -6.54 3.69 -18.96
N THR A 46 -7.59 2.86 -18.97
CA THR A 46 -8.79 3.08 -19.78
C THR A 46 -10.04 3.37 -18.95
N VAL A 47 -9.97 3.10 -17.65
CA VAL A 47 -11.07 3.23 -16.69
C VAL A 47 -12.27 2.34 -17.08
N GLN A 48 -11.97 1.17 -17.66
CA GLN A 48 -12.96 0.17 -18.06
C GLN A 48 -12.86 -1.07 -17.18
N ILE A 49 -14.01 -1.60 -16.78
CA ILE A 49 -14.13 -2.88 -16.09
C ILE A 49 -14.36 -4.00 -17.10
N ARG A 50 -13.75 -5.16 -16.84
CA ARG A 50 -14.02 -6.41 -17.55
C ARG A 50 -14.17 -7.56 -16.56
N GLU A 51 -14.72 -8.67 -17.04
CA GLU A 51 -14.77 -9.91 -16.28
C GLU A 51 -13.34 -10.35 -15.85
N HIS A 52 -13.28 -11.02 -14.70
CA HIS A 52 -12.03 -11.58 -14.19
C HIS A 52 -11.42 -12.56 -15.18
N ASP A 53 -10.11 -12.45 -15.38
CA ASP A 53 -9.35 -13.38 -16.19
C ASP A 53 -8.24 -14.00 -15.33
N GLN A 54 -8.20 -15.34 -15.28
CA GLN A 54 -7.14 -16.06 -14.57
C GLN A 54 -5.77 -15.79 -15.18
N ALA A 55 -5.70 -15.45 -16.47
CA ALA A 55 -4.46 -15.10 -17.15
C ALA A 55 -3.82 -13.80 -16.61
N ASP A 56 -4.58 -12.95 -15.91
CA ASP A 56 -4.05 -11.75 -15.28
C ASP A 56 -3.15 -12.06 -14.08
N ASN A 57 -3.24 -13.27 -13.52
CA ASN A 57 -2.47 -13.72 -12.35
C ASN A 57 -2.59 -12.77 -11.14
N ILE A 58 -3.75 -12.12 -10.97
CA ILE A 58 -4.00 -11.20 -9.86
C ILE A 58 -4.44 -12.01 -8.63
N THR A 59 -3.78 -11.80 -7.49
CA THR A 59 -4.10 -12.47 -6.23
C THR A 59 -4.74 -11.55 -5.20
N LYS A 60 -4.81 -10.26 -5.50
CA LYS A 60 -5.33 -9.20 -4.63
C LYS A 60 -6.75 -8.82 -5.02
N LEU A 61 -7.52 -8.31 -4.05
CA LEU A 61 -8.89 -7.86 -4.25
C LEU A 61 -9.17 -6.58 -3.44
N ALA A 62 -9.83 -5.62 -4.07
CA ALA A 62 -10.56 -4.56 -3.37
C ALA A 62 -11.98 -5.09 -3.07
N GLU A 63 -12.39 -5.09 -1.81
CA GLU A 63 -13.61 -5.74 -1.30
C GLU A 63 -14.92 -5.00 -1.62
N TYR A 64 -14.96 -4.30 -2.76
CA TYR A 64 -16.11 -3.52 -3.21
C TYR A 64 -16.38 -3.76 -4.69
N ASP A 65 -17.61 -3.50 -5.12
CA ASP A 65 -17.95 -3.39 -6.53
C ASP A 65 -17.47 -2.05 -7.10
N TYR A 66 -16.82 -2.08 -8.26
CA TYR A 66 -16.48 -0.87 -8.98
C TYR A 66 -17.70 -0.31 -9.72
N ASP A 67 -18.03 0.95 -9.46
CA ASP A 67 -19.01 1.74 -10.20
C ASP A 67 -18.36 3.03 -10.69
N LYS A 68 -18.25 3.17 -12.01
CA LYS A 68 -17.65 4.35 -12.66
C LYS A 68 -18.49 5.62 -12.53
N ASP A 69 -19.79 5.48 -12.28
CA ASP A 69 -20.74 6.59 -12.20
C ASP A 69 -21.11 6.91 -10.73
N ALA A 70 -20.45 6.27 -9.76
CA ALA A 70 -20.68 6.46 -8.34
C ALA A 70 -20.46 7.92 -7.93
N SER A 71 -21.50 8.55 -7.38
CA SER A 71 -21.36 9.85 -6.72
C SER A 71 -20.95 9.65 -5.26
N CYS A 72 -19.83 10.27 -4.85
CA CYS A 72 -19.33 10.20 -3.47
C CYS A 72 -19.44 11.57 -2.76
N PRO A 73 -20.65 12.13 -2.56
CA PRO A 73 -20.82 13.51 -2.07
C PRO A 73 -20.26 13.70 -0.66
N ARG A 74 -20.40 12.73 0.24
CA ARG A 74 -19.84 12.82 1.60
C ARG A 74 -18.31 12.84 1.58
N TRP A 75 -17.69 12.04 0.72
CA TRP A 75 -16.24 12.02 0.55
C TRP A 75 -15.72 13.35 -0.01
N GLY A 76 -16.34 13.85 -1.08
CA GLY A 76 -15.99 15.15 -1.64
C GLY A 76 -16.12 16.29 -0.64
N GLN A 77 -17.22 16.32 0.12
CA GLN A 77 -17.40 17.31 1.19
C GLN A 77 -16.34 17.15 2.30
N PHE A 78 -16.02 15.93 2.71
CA PHE A 78 -14.99 15.66 3.69
C PHE A 78 -13.61 16.19 3.24
N LEU A 79 -13.23 15.99 1.98
CA LEU A 79 -11.97 16.50 1.46
C LEU A 79 -11.90 18.02 1.50
N LEU A 80 -12.98 18.71 1.10
CA LEU A 80 -13.09 20.17 1.22
C LEU A 80 -12.98 20.63 2.67
N GLU A 81 -13.65 19.95 3.60
CA GLU A 81 -13.63 20.26 5.04
C GLU A 81 -12.20 20.18 5.60
N ILE A 82 -11.44 19.12 5.28
CA ILE A 82 -10.08 18.95 5.82
C ILE A 82 -9.06 19.87 5.15
N MET A 83 -9.36 20.40 3.96
CA MET A 83 -8.53 21.33 3.19
C MET A 83 -8.98 22.80 3.32
N ASP A 84 -9.79 23.13 4.32
CA ASP A 84 -10.29 24.50 4.58
C ASP A 84 -10.98 25.14 3.35
N ASN A 85 -11.81 24.34 2.67
CA ASN A 85 -12.52 24.69 1.43
C ASN A 85 -11.61 25.08 0.24
N SER A 86 -10.34 24.68 0.27
CA SER A 86 -9.46 24.79 -0.90
C SER A 86 -9.77 23.70 -1.92
N GLU A 87 -10.35 24.09 -3.06
CA GLU A 87 -10.59 23.19 -4.20
C GLU A 87 -9.27 22.67 -4.78
N GLU A 88 -8.26 23.53 -4.93
CA GLU A 88 -6.93 23.17 -5.45
C GLU A 88 -6.28 22.05 -4.61
N MET A 89 -6.29 22.18 -3.28
CA MET A 89 -5.73 21.16 -2.39
C MET A 89 -6.58 19.89 -2.36
N THR A 90 -7.90 20.02 -2.53
CA THR A 90 -8.81 18.88 -2.63
C THR A 90 -8.55 18.06 -3.89
N ASP A 91 -8.40 18.72 -5.04
CA ASP A 91 -8.04 18.09 -6.31
C ASP A 91 -6.67 17.44 -6.24
N PHE A 92 -5.71 18.10 -5.59
CA PHE A 92 -4.39 17.52 -5.35
C PHE A 92 -4.45 16.24 -4.49
N LEU A 93 -5.24 16.22 -3.41
CA LEU A 93 -5.42 15.00 -2.62
C LEU A 93 -6.06 13.85 -3.43
N GLN A 94 -7.04 14.15 -4.27
CA GLN A 94 -7.64 13.15 -5.16
C GLN A 94 -6.63 12.64 -6.18
N LEU A 95 -5.83 13.53 -6.78
CA LEU A 95 -4.77 13.15 -7.72
C LEU A 95 -3.75 12.22 -7.07
N VAL A 96 -3.28 12.56 -5.87
CA VAL A 96 -2.32 11.74 -5.12
C VAL A 96 -2.94 10.40 -4.75
N SER A 97 -4.23 10.37 -4.40
CA SER A 97 -4.94 9.12 -4.10
C SER A 97 -5.07 8.24 -5.35
N GLY A 98 -5.45 8.80 -6.49
CA GLY A 98 -5.52 8.08 -7.76
C GLY A 98 -4.14 7.58 -8.21
N TYR A 99 -3.10 8.39 -8.06
CA TYR A 99 -1.73 8.00 -8.36
C TYR A 99 -1.28 6.82 -7.49
N GLY A 100 -1.51 6.88 -6.18
CA GLY A 100 -1.20 5.78 -5.26
C GLY A 100 -1.93 4.49 -5.65
N ALA A 101 -3.17 4.56 -6.13
CA ALA A 101 -3.95 3.37 -6.49
C ALA A 101 -3.37 2.60 -7.70
N THR A 102 -2.50 3.25 -8.48
CA THR A 102 -1.73 2.60 -9.55
C THR A 102 -0.53 1.80 -9.04
N GLY A 103 -0.04 2.07 -7.83
CA GLY A 103 1.22 1.49 -7.35
C GLY A 103 2.47 1.95 -8.12
N SER A 104 2.36 2.98 -8.97
CA SER A 104 3.50 3.52 -9.72
C SER A 104 4.48 4.24 -8.80
N VAL A 105 5.78 4.03 -9.00
CA VAL A 105 6.86 4.77 -8.32
C VAL A 105 7.57 5.79 -9.21
N ARG A 106 6.99 6.09 -10.38
CA ARG A 106 7.59 6.98 -11.37
C ARG A 106 7.97 8.36 -10.81
N GLU A 107 7.16 8.91 -9.91
CA GLU A 107 7.36 10.24 -9.33
C GLU A 107 8.34 10.23 -8.15
N GLN A 108 8.73 9.04 -7.66
CA GLN A 108 9.60 8.85 -6.50
C GLN A 108 9.19 9.71 -5.29
N ALA A 109 7.87 9.92 -5.14
CA ALA A 109 7.31 10.90 -4.23
C ALA A 109 6.97 10.29 -2.86
N LEU A 110 7.13 11.12 -1.82
CA LEU A 110 6.59 10.91 -0.49
C LEU A 110 5.58 12.02 -0.20
N PHE A 111 4.33 11.67 0.05
CA PHE A 111 3.31 12.65 0.43
C PHE A 111 3.21 12.74 1.95
N MET A 112 3.30 13.95 2.51
CA MET A 112 3.19 14.18 3.94
C MET A 112 1.98 15.04 4.27
N CYS A 113 1.01 14.48 4.98
CA CYS A 113 -0.16 15.23 5.44
C CYS A 113 0.21 16.03 6.72
N TYR A 114 0.59 17.31 6.59
CA TYR A 114 0.91 18.14 7.76
C TYR A 114 -0.28 18.98 8.23
N GLY A 115 -0.44 19.17 9.55
CA GLY A 115 -1.40 20.12 10.09
C GLY A 115 -1.52 20.06 11.61
N ALA A 116 -1.76 21.22 12.24
CA ALA A 116 -2.01 21.31 13.66
C ALA A 116 -3.41 20.76 13.98
N GLY A 117 -3.50 19.63 14.68
CA GLY A 117 -4.77 19.09 15.17
C GLY A 117 -5.37 17.94 14.35
N SER A 118 -6.30 17.23 15.02
CA SER A 118 -7.03 16.04 14.58
C SER A 118 -8.09 16.39 13.52
N ASN A 119 -7.62 16.82 12.34
CA ASN A 119 -8.46 17.40 11.28
C ASN A 119 -8.74 16.36 10.16
N GLY A 120 -9.19 15.16 10.52
CA GLY A 120 -9.57 14.13 9.53
C GLY A 120 -8.41 13.45 8.79
N LYS A 121 -7.14 13.72 9.11
CA LYS A 121 -5.99 13.07 8.45
C LYS A 121 -5.97 11.55 8.65
N SER A 122 -6.21 11.08 9.88
CA SER A 122 -6.35 9.65 10.15
C SER A 122 -7.53 9.06 9.37
N THR A 123 -8.69 9.73 9.38
CA THR A 123 -9.88 9.28 8.64
C THR A 123 -9.62 9.18 7.14
N PHE A 124 -8.93 10.17 6.55
CA PHE A 124 -8.52 10.16 5.14
C PHE A 124 -7.64 8.94 4.84
N CYS A 125 -6.60 8.73 5.65
CA CYS A 125 -5.69 7.60 5.51
C CYS A 125 -6.41 6.25 5.69
N GLU A 126 -7.22 6.10 6.72
CA GLU A 126 -8.00 4.88 7.00
C GLU A 126 -8.96 4.57 5.85
N THR A 127 -9.64 5.59 5.31
CA THR A 127 -10.54 5.41 4.16
C THR A 127 -9.77 4.91 2.93
N LEU A 128 -8.58 5.44 2.66
CA LEU A 128 -7.74 4.95 1.56
C LEU A 128 -7.23 3.52 1.79
N LEU A 129 -6.89 3.16 3.04
CA LEU A 129 -6.49 1.78 3.37
C LEU A 129 -7.62 0.80 3.07
N GLU A 130 -8.84 1.14 3.52
CA GLU A 130 -10.02 0.30 3.35
C GLU A 130 -10.43 0.18 1.87
N LEU A 131 -10.49 1.31 1.16
CA LEU A 131 -10.99 1.40 -0.23
C LEU A 131 -10.32 0.42 -1.20
N ILE A 132 -9.02 0.19 -1.04
CA ILE A 132 -8.24 -0.71 -1.90
C ILE A 132 -7.67 -1.92 -1.13
N SER A 133 -8.08 -2.12 0.12
CA SER A 133 -7.91 -3.35 0.92
C SER A 133 -6.56 -4.07 0.72
N ASP A 134 -6.52 -5.20 -0.01
CA ASP A 134 -5.31 -6.01 -0.22
C ASP A 134 -4.14 -5.27 -0.87
N TYR A 135 -4.44 -4.16 -1.56
CA TYR A 135 -3.47 -3.29 -2.19
C TYR A 135 -2.92 -2.23 -1.24
N SER A 136 -3.35 -2.15 0.01
CA SER A 136 -2.84 -1.17 0.98
C SER A 136 -2.20 -1.84 2.19
N GLU A 137 -1.31 -1.12 2.86
CA GLU A 137 -0.69 -1.57 4.11
C GLU A 137 -0.46 -0.40 5.06
N SER A 138 -0.62 -0.65 6.35
CA SER A 138 -0.28 0.30 7.39
C SER A 138 1.03 -0.09 8.07
N VAL A 139 1.89 0.88 8.33
CA VAL A 139 3.18 0.65 8.99
C VAL A 139 3.29 1.49 10.25
N THR A 140 3.80 0.88 11.31
CA THR A 140 4.01 1.57 12.59
C THR A 140 5.24 2.45 12.56
N HIS A 141 5.30 3.45 13.44
CA HIS A 141 6.43 4.39 13.57
C HIS A 141 7.80 3.71 13.76
N ASP A 142 7.83 2.52 14.39
CA ASP A 142 9.02 1.70 14.60
C ASP A 142 9.70 1.35 13.26
N PHE A 143 8.95 1.33 12.16
CA PHE A 143 9.47 1.10 10.81
C PHE A 143 10.45 2.19 10.35
N PHE A 144 10.29 3.43 10.82
CA PHE A 144 11.14 4.55 10.43
C PHE A 144 12.19 4.93 11.50
N ALA A 145 12.23 4.19 12.61
CA ALA A 145 13.22 4.37 13.67
C ALA A 145 14.61 3.85 13.24
N LEU A 146 15.69 4.44 13.75
CA LEU A 146 17.06 4.18 13.27
C LEU A 146 17.68 2.83 13.73
N ASN A 147 17.05 2.07 14.63
CA ASN A 147 17.76 1.09 15.46
C ASN A 147 17.25 -0.39 15.44
N LYS A 148 16.41 -0.84 14.49
CA LYS A 148 15.90 -2.24 14.48
C LYS A 148 15.92 -2.92 13.11
N THR A 149 17.11 -3.31 12.62
CA THR A 149 17.32 -3.92 11.29
C THR A 149 16.40 -5.11 10.95
N ASP A 150 16.15 -6.05 11.86
CA ASP A 150 15.35 -7.25 11.55
C ASP A 150 13.83 -6.98 11.51
N THR A 151 13.36 -6.03 12.34
CA THR A 151 11.96 -5.54 12.32
C THR A 151 11.67 -4.80 11.01
N HIS A 152 12.63 -4.01 10.52
CA HIS A 152 12.51 -3.34 9.23
C HIS A 152 12.36 -4.34 8.07
N MET A 153 13.16 -5.41 8.02
CA MET A 153 13.10 -6.36 6.90
C MET A 153 11.76 -7.10 6.81
N THR A 154 11.16 -7.42 7.95
CA THR A 154 9.85 -8.10 8.00
C THR A 154 8.74 -7.14 7.56
N ALA A 155 8.73 -5.91 8.07
CA ALA A 155 7.74 -4.91 7.67
C ALA A 155 7.89 -4.50 6.20
N VAL A 156 9.10 -4.42 5.66
CA VAL A 156 9.32 -4.23 4.21
C VAL A 156 8.75 -5.42 3.42
N ALA A 157 8.83 -6.64 3.96
CA ALA A 157 8.29 -7.82 3.29
C ALA A 157 6.75 -7.82 3.21
N ASP A 158 6.07 -7.14 4.12
CA ASP A 158 4.61 -7.01 4.12
C ASP A 158 4.12 -5.96 3.10
N MET A 159 5.02 -5.10 2.60
CA MET A 159 4.73 -4.12 1.55
C MET A 159 4.70 -4.72 0.13
N VAL A 160 4.99 -6.01 -0.04
CA VAL A 160 5.04 -6.63 -1.36
C VAL A 160 3.69 -6.58 -2.05
N GLY A 161 3.68 -5.99 -3.25
CA GLY A 161 2.49 -5.82 -4.07
C GLY A 161 1.47 -4.84 -3.48
N LYS A 162 1.86 -4.04 -2.48
CA LYS A 162 1.04 -2.97 -1.94
C LYS A 162 1.21 -1.72 -2.80
N ARG A 163 0.11 -1.10 -3.19
CA ARG A 163 0.03 0.14 -3.96
C ARG A 163 0.01 1.37 -3.06
N PHE A 164 -0.48 1.22 -1.84
CA PHE A 164 -0.36 2.25 -0.82
C PHE A 164 0.28 1.70 0.43
N VAL A 165 1.20 2.47 0.99
CA VAL A 165 1.70 2.23 2.34
C VAL A 165 1.49 3.50 3.16
N ILE A 166 0.79 3.38 4.29
CA ILE A 166 0.48 4.49 5.21
C ILE A 166 1.23 4.32 6.52
N GLY A 167 2.10 5.27 6.85
CA GLY A 167 2.78 5.35 8.14
C GLY A 167 2.00 6.16 9.17
N SER A 168 1.83 5.61 10.38
CA SER A 168 1.24 6.32 11.53
C SER A 168 2.30 6.85 12.51
N GLU A 169 2.05 8.06 13.03
CA GLU A 169 2.65 8.64 14.23
C GLU A 169 4.19 8.70 14.34
N PHE A 170 4.82 9.63 13.65
CA PHE A 170 6.21 10.00 13.95
C PHE A 170 6.31 10.96 15.16
N THR A 171 6.76 10.47 16.33
CA THR A 171 7.02 11.29 17.53
C THR A 171 8.52 11.47 17.86
N GLY A 172 9.40 10.82 17.08
CA GLY A 172 10.86 10.88 17.24
C GLY A 172 11.51 12.11 16.58
N ASN A 173 12.76 12.42 16.95
CA ASN A 173 13.48 13.60 16.41
C ASN A 173 14.16 13.36 15.06
N ARG A 174 14.28 12.11 14.57
CA ARG A 174 15.03 11.78 13.34
C ARG A 174 14.44 10.62 12.57
N MET A 175 13.94 10.92 11.38
CA MET A 175 13.40 9.97 10.42
C MET A 175 14.56 9.29 9.69
N ASN A 176 14.44 7.99 9.37
CA ASN A 176 15.44 7.28 8.58
C ASN A 176 15.34 7.67 7.10
N GLU A 177 15.79 8.89 6.76
CA GLU A 177 15.80 9.45 5.41
C GLU A 177 16.44 8.50 4.37
N PRO A 178 17.58 7.82 4.63
CA PRO A 178 18.12 6.82 3.71
C PRO A 178 17.15 5.68 3.41
N MET A 179 16.41 5.20 4.40
CA MET A 179 15.42 4.14 4.21
C MET A 179 14.23 4.62 3.38
N ILE A 180 13.73 5.83 3.64
CA ILE A 180 12.65 6.43 2.86
C ILE A 180 13.06 6.62 1.41
N LYS A 181 14.26 7.17 1.16
CA LYS A 181 14.77 7.33 -0.20
C LYS A 181 14.86 6.01 -0.95
N ARG A 182 15.26 4.93 -0.26
CA ARG A 182 15.26 3.58 -0.86
C ARG A 182 13.85 3.08 -1.17
N LEU A 183 12.89 3.37 -0.29
CA LEU A 183 11.49 2.98 -0.42
C LEU A 183 10.72 3.74 -1.48
N THR A 184 11.07 5.00 -1.75
CA THR A 184 10.42 5.82 -2.78
C THR A 184 11.24 5.92 -4.06
N GLY A 185 12.55 5.68 -4.02
CA GLY A 185 13.49 5.95 -5.12
C GLY A 185 13.53 4.92 -6.25
N GLY A 186 12.65 3.91 -6.27
CA GLY A 186 12.66 2.86 -7.30
C GLY A 186 13.76 1.82 -7.12
N ASP A 187 14.58 1.92 -6.07
CA ASP A 187 15.63 0.95 -5.77
C ASP A 187 15.04 -0.42 -5.40
N THR A 188 15.72 -1.49 -5.78
CA THR A 188 15.36 -2.83 -5.31
C THR A 188 15.76 -3.01 -3.84
N ILE A 189 14.79 -3.37 -3.00
CA ILE A 189 15.01 -3.57 -1.57
C ILE A 189 15.01 -5.06 -1.27
N LYS A 190 16.02 -5.52 -0.52
CA LYS A 190 16.02 -6.89 0.02
C LYS A 190 15.18 -6.93 1.28
N ALA A 191 14.22 -7.85 1.31
CA ALA A 191 13.36 -8.12 2.44
C ALA A 191 13.32 -9.62 2.74
N ARG A 192 12.86 -9.97 3.93
CA ARG A 192 12.56 -11.35 4.31
C ARG A 192 11.43 -11.33 5.32
N ARG A 193 10.54 -12.32 5.25
CA ARG A 193 9.66 -12.62 6.38
C ARG A 193 10.44 -13.36 7.46
N MET A 194 9.90 -13.37 8.68
CA MET A 194 10.56 -14.02 9.81
C MET A 194 10.81 -15.50 9.49
N ARG A 195 12.09 -15.91 9.53
CA ARG A 195 12.56 -17.28 9.22
C ARG A 195 12.31 -17.75 7.77
N GLN A 196 12.20 -16.82 6.82
CA GLN A 196 12.14 -17.12 5.39
C GLN A 196 13.38 -16.60 4.64
N ASP A 197 13.57 -17.09 3.42
CA ASP A 197 14.63 -16.64 2.53
C ASP A 197 14.43 -15.18 2.10
N TYR A 198 15.53 -14.55 1.68
CA TYR A 198 15.50 -13.19 1.16
C TYR A 198 14.85 -13.15 -0.21
N PHE A 199 14.06 -12.12 -0.44
CA PHE A 199 13.55 -11.77 -1.76
C PHE A 199 13.76 -10.27 -2.01
N GLN A 200 13.52 -9.86 -3.25
CA GLN A 200 13.64 -8.49 -3.71
C GLN A 200 12.25 -7.90 -3.97
N LEU A 201 12.01 -6.67 -3.52
CA LEU A 201 10.83 -5.90 -3.87
C LEU A 201 11.21 -4.65 -4.65
N GLN A 202 10.31 -4.25 -5.53
CA GLN A 202 10.30 -2.92 -6.12
C GLN A 202 9.73 -1.93 -5.09
N ALA A 203 10.18 -0.69 -5.15
CA ALA A 203 9.61 0.41 -4.38
C ALA A 203 8.10 0.55 -4.63
N ASN A 204 7.36 1.09 -3.66
CA ASN A 204 5.94 1.44 -3.78
C ASN A 204 5.77 2.95 -3.56
N PRO A 205 4.69 3.58 -4.03
CA PRO A 205 4.38 4.96 -3.62
C PRO A 205 3.95 4.99 -2.14
N PHE A 206 4.49 5.95 -1.38
CA PHE A 206 4.27 6.09 0.06
C PHE A 206 3.47 7.36 0.37
N ILE A 207 2.47 7.22 1.23
CA ILE A 207 1.81 8.35 1.89
C ILE A 207 2.11 8.27 3.38
N PHE A 208 2.53 9.38 3.96
CA PHE A 208 2.95 9.48 5.34
C PHE A 208 2.09 10.49 6.09
N TYR A 209 1.67 10.13 7.30
CA TYR A 209 1.08 11.08 8.22
C TYR A 209 1.97 11.26 9.47
N PRO A 210 2.69 12.39 9.60
CA PRO A 210 3.45 12.66 10.81
C PRO A 210 2.52 12.90 12.00
N GLY A 211 2.83 12.26 13.13
CA GLY A 211 2.13 12.45 14.40
C GLY A 211 2.31 13.88 14.92
N GLN A 212 1.35 14.34 15.74
CA GLN A 212 1.34 15.72 16.19
C GLN A 212 2.56 16.08 17.03
N ARG A 213 3.38 17.01 16.52
CA ARG A 213 4.15 17.93 17.37
C ARG A 213 4.42 19.22 16.61
N GLN A 214 4.21 20.35 17.29
CA GLN A 214 4.54 21.70 16.82
C GLN A 214 5.94 21.70 16.19
N ALA A 215 6.04 21.86 14.87
CA ALA A 215 7.31 22.13 14.21
C ALA A 215 7.76 23.56 14.58
N LYS A 216 8.37 23.71 15.76
CA LYS A 216 9.34 24.79 15.96
C LYS A 216 10.62 24.33 15.28
N HIS A 217 10.86 24.92 14.11
CA HIS A 217 12.13 24.93 13.38
C HIS A 217 12.39 23.69 12.53
N CYS A 218 12.23 23.86 11.22
CA CYS A 218 13.14 23.33 10.21
C CYS A 218 12.80 23.95 8.85
N TRP A 219 13.33 25.16 8.60
CA TRP A 219 13.74 25.63 7.28
C TRP A 219 14.93 26.58 7.49
N HIS A 220 16.09 26.20 6.96
CA HIS A 220 17.08 27.11 6.40
C HIS A 220 17.20 26.72 4.93
#